data_AF-A0A6M2CQW7-F1
#
_entry.id   AF-A0A6M2CQW7-F1
#
_cell.length_a   1.000
_cell.length_b   1.000
_cell.length_c   1.000
_cell.angle_alpha   90.00
_cell.angle_beta   90.00
_cell.angle_gamma   90.00
#
_symmetry.space_group_name_H-M   'P 1'
#
loop_
_entity.id
_entity.type
_entity.pdbx_description
1 polymer ?
#
loop_
_entity_poly.entity_id
_entity_poly.type
_entity_poly.pdbx_seq_one_letter_code
_entity_poly.pdbx_strand_id
1 'polypeptide(L)'
;SVISAEIQGYVDCCIKLSGMPDLSLTFVNPRLFDDVSFHPCVRFRRWESERVLSFVPPDGNFRLMSYHIGSQSVVAVPVYVRHQISFREAGGGRLDISIGPKQTMGKTVDEVILEVPLCKTALNVTLTASQGKHSFDPVSKNLIWEVGRIEPGRLPNLRGSMALQAGAPPPDANPTITVHFTINPLAVSGLKVNRLDMYGEKYKPFKGVKYVTKAGRFQVRT
;
A
#
# COMPACT_ATOMS: atom_id res chain seq x y z
N SER A 1 -17.20 -2.80 5.75
CA SER A 1 -17.18 -3.40 4.40
C SER A 1 -16.23 -2.60 3.52
N VAL A 2 -15.71 -3.18 2.43
CA VAL A 2 -14.87 -2.44 1.45
C VAL A 2 -15.81 -1.69 0.50
N ILE A 3 -15.57 -0.39 0.31
CA ILE A 3 -16.41 0.46 -0.56
C ILE A 3 -15.89 0.43 -2.00
N SER A 4 -14.56 0.55 -2.17
CA SER A 4 -13.87 0.45 -3.44
C SER A 4 -12.44 -0.04 -3.17
N ALA A 5 -11.87 -0.79 -4.10
CA ALA A 5 -10.49 -1.23 -4.07
C ALA A 5 -9.98 -1.45 -5.49
N GLU A 6 -8.78 -0.97 -5.76
CA GLU A 6 -8.05 -1.17 -7.01
C GLU A 6 -6.57 -1.42 -6.68
N ILE A 7 -5.88 -2.16 -7.55
CA ILE A 7 -4.43 -2.36 -7.44
C ILE A 7 -3.79 -1.87 -8.73
N GLN A 8 -2.88 -0.93 -8.58
CA GLN A 8 -1.96 -0.51 -9.63
C GLN A 8 -0.60 -1.11 -9.34
N GLY A 9 0.05 -1.64 -10.36
CA GLY A 9 1.36 -2.25 -10.23
C GLY A 9 2.26 -1.98 -11.41
N TYR A 10 3.54 -2.23 -11.19
CA TYR A 10 4.55 -2.17 -12.24
C TYR A 10 5.64 -3.20 -11.97
N VAL A 11 6.36 -3.56 -13.02
CA VAL A 11 7.55 -4.40 -12.97
C VAL A 11 8.73 -3.56 -13.42
N ASP A 12 9.57 -3.19 -12.47
CA ASP A 12 10.86 -2.56 -12.76
C ASP A 12 11.95 -3.63 -12.83
N CYS A 13 12.88 -3.46 -13.76
CA CYS A 13 14.01 -4.35 -13.97
C CYS A 13 15.32 -3.61 -13.69
N CYS A 14 16.26 -4.30 -13.04
CA CYS A 14 17.67 -3.92 -12.97
C CYS A 14 18.45 -4.99 -13.71
N ILE A 15 18.91 -4.68 -14.92
CA ILE A 15 19.60 -5.60 -15.81
C ILE A 15 21.09 -5.28 -15.78
N LYS A 16 21.88 -6.31 -15.47
CA LYS A 16 23.34 -6.29 -15.47
C LYS A 16 23.83 -7.58 -16.15
N LEU A 17 23.57 -7.64 -17.45
CA LEU A 17 23.83 -8.79 -18.30
C LEU A 17 24.78 -8.37 -19.42
N SER A 18 25.74 -9.22 -19.76
CA SER A 18 26.65 -9.00 -20.88
C SER A 18 26.04 -9.50 -22.18
N GLY A 19 26.40 -8.87 -23.31
CA GLY A 19 25.98 -9.28 -24.65
C GLY A 19 24.57 -8.81 -25.00
N MET A 20 23.83 -9.64 -25.74
CA MET A 20 22.48 -9.34 -26.23
C MET A 20 21.49 -10.42 -25.78
N PRO A 21 21.23 -10.55 -24.46
CA PRO A 21 20.38 -11.62 -23.93
C PRO A 21 18.92 -11.44 -24.36
N ASP A 22 18.28 -12.53 -24.77
CA ASP A 22 16.83 -12.57 -25.01
C ASP A 22 16.14 -13.18 -23.79
N LEU A 23 15.28 -12.41 -23.13
CA LEU A 23 14.62 -12.80 -21.89
C LEU A 23 13.17 -13.22 -22.14
N SER A 24 12.74 -14.24 -21.40
CA SER A 24 11.35 -14.71 -21.36
C SER A 24 10.87 -14.76 -19.91
N LEU A 25 9.97 -13.85 -19.54
CA LEU A 25 9.36 -13.77 -18.22
C LEU A 25 7.92 -14.25 -18.27
N THR A 26 7.56 -15.15 -17.36
CA THR A 26 6.23 -15.74 -17.24
C THR A 26 5.69 -15.58 -15.83
N PHE A 27 4.36 -15.52 -15.70
CA PHE A 27 3.65 -15.44 -14.43
C PHE A 27 2.81 -16.70 -14.21
N VAL A 28 2.56 -17.05 -12.95
CA VAL A 28 1.68 -18.16 -12.58
C VAL A 28 0.23 -17.81 -12.91
N ASN A 29 -0.13 -16.54 -12.73
CA ASN A 29 -1.49 -16.02 -12.82
C ASN A 29 -1.55 -14.77 -13.73
N PRO A 30 -1.18 -14.88 -15.02
CA PRO A 30 -1.15 -13.74 -15.94
C PRO A 30 -2.55 -13.20 -16.27
N ARG A 31 -3.62 -13.93 -15.94
CA ARG A 31 -5.00 -13.47 -16.09
C ARG A 31 -5.41 -12.37 -15.11
N LEU A 32 -4.58 -12.08 -14.11
CA LEU A 32 -4.82 -10.96 -13.18
C LEU A 32 -4.57 -9.59 -13.81
N PHE A 33 -3.80 -9.52 -14.89
CA PHE A 33 -3.43 -8.25 -15.50
C PHE A 33 -4.58 -7.69 -16.35
N ASP A 34 -4.97 -6.48 -16.02
CA ASP A 34 -5.85 -5.61 -16.80
C ASP A 34 -5.08 -4.35 -17.19
N ASP A 35 -5.49 -3.71 -18.30
CA ASP A 35 -4.95 -2.43 -18.79
C ASP A 35 -3.41 -2.31 -18.67
N VAL A 36 -2.71 -3.10 -19.48
CA VAL A 36 -1.26 -3.24 -19.41
C VAL A 36 -0.56 -2.32 -20.40
N SER A 37 0.46 -1.61 -19.93
CA SER A 37 1.39 -0.84 -20.75
C SER A 37 2.78 -1.47 -20.70
N PHE A 38 3.44 -1.55 -21.85
CA PHE A 38 4.73 -2.23 -21.99
C PHE A 38 5.85 -1.26 -22.38
N HIS A 39 7.07 -1.59 -21.95
CA HIS A 39 8.28 -1.01 -22.52
C HIS A 39 8.42 -1.38 -24.01
N PRO A 40 8.95 -0.51 -24.88
CA PRO A 40 9.12 -0.79 -26.31
C PRO A 40 9.95 -2.04 -26.65
N CYS A 41 10.76 -2.56 -25.71
CA CYS A 41 11.53 -3.77 -25.92
C CYS A 41 10.71 -5.06 -25.87
N VAL A 42 9.44 -4.99 -25.42
CA VAL A 42 8.55 -6.14 -25.29
C VAL A 42 7.91 -6.48 -26.63
N ARG A 43 8.00 -7.76 -27.01
CA ARG A 43 7.36 -8.31 -28.20
C ARG A 43 5.86 -8.54 -27.95
N PHE A 44 5.05 -7.52 -28.21
CA PHE A 44 3.60 -7.52 -27.93
C PHE A 44 2.85 -8.76 -28.47
N ARG A 45 3.14 -9.20 -29.69
CA ARG A 45 2.47 -10.38 -30.29
C ARG A 45 2.59 -11.64 -29.44
N ARG A 46 3.72 -11.83 -28.76
CA ARG A 46 3.95 -13.01 -27.91
C ARG A 46 3.23 -12.91 -26.57
N TRP A 47 3.07 -11.69 -26.05
CA TRP A 47 2.19 -11.45 -24.91
C TRP A 47 0.73 -11.77 -25.25
N GLU A 48 0.28 -11.31 -26.41
CA GLU A 48 -1.10 -11.50 -26.89
C GLU A 48 -1.45 -12.98 -27.12
N SER A 49 -0.52 -13.78 -27.67
CA SER A 49 -0.75 -15.20 -27.93
C SER A 49 -0.51 -16.11 -26.72
N GLU A 50 0.60 -15.91 -26.00
CA GLU A 50 1.12 -16.87 -25.00
C GLU A 50 1.07 -16.34 -23.57
N ARG A 51 0.77 -15.04 -23.36
CA ARG A 51 0.93 -14.35 -22.06
C ARG A 51 2.36 -14.45 -21.51
N VAL A 52 3.34 -14.41 -22.42
CA VAL A 52 4.78 -14.43 -22.14
C VAL A 52 5.37 -13.06 -22.45
N LEU A 53 6.10 -12.47 -21.50
CA LEU A 53 6.89 -11.26 -21.75
C LEU A 53 8.23 -11.66 -22.35
N SER A 54 8.38 -11.44 -23.66
CA SER A 54 9.63 -11.71 -24.36
C SER A 54 10.26 -10.41 -24.85
N PHE A 55 11.53 -10.19 -24.52
CA PHE A 55 12.21 -8.92 -24.76
C PHE A 55 13.74 -9.06 -24.74
N VAL A 56 14.42 -8.19 -25.48
CA VAL A 56 15.85 -7.93 -25.30
C VAL A 56 15.97 -6.66 -24.44
N PRO A 57 16.43 -6.74 -23.19
CA PRO A 57 16.38 -5.63 -22.26
C PRO A 57 17.42 -4.54 -22.59
N PRO A 58 17.10 -3.25 -22.35
CA PRO A 58 18.09 -2.22 -22.13
C PRO A 58 19.00 -2.56 -20.93
N ASP A 59 20.24 -2.05 -20.92
CA ASP A 59 21.11 -2.15 -19.75
C ASP A 59 20.64 -1.22 -18.62
N GLY A 60 20.86 -1.64 -17.37
CA GLY A 60 20.55 -0.86 -16.18
C GLY A 60 19.09 -0.93 -15.75
N ASN A 61 18.56 0.19 -15.25
CA ASN A 61 17.24 0.25 -14.62
C ASN A 61 16.19 0.77 -15.59
N PHE A 62 15.09 0.05 -15.76
CA PHE A 62 13.95 0.51 -16.55
C PHE A 62 12.64 -0.14 -16.08
N ARG A 63 11.51 0.47 -16.45
CA ARG A 63 10.18 -0.10 -16.24
C ARG A 63 9.82 -1.01 -17.40
N LEU A 64 9.64 -2.31 -17.14
CA LEU A 64 9.26 -3.30 -18.15
C LEU A 64 7.78 -3.22 -18.50
N MET A 65 6.92 -3.07 -17.50
CA MET A 65 5.48 -2.92 -17.68
C MET A 65 4.82 -2.21 -16.49
N SER A 66 3.67 -1.60 -16.73
CA SER A 66 2.69 -1.19 -15.71
C SER A 66 1.36 -1.84 -16.01
N TYR A 67 0.58 -2.11 -14.97
CA TYR A 67 -0.67 -2.85 -15.07
C TYR A 67 -1.66 -2.41 -14.00
N HIS A 68 -2.92 -2.66 -14.28
CA HIS A 68 -4.02 -2.60 -13.33
C HIS A 68 -4.50 -4.02 -13.01
N ILE A 69 -5.17 -4.19 -11.88
CA ILE A 69 -5.88 -5.43 -11.54
C ILE A 69 -7.30 -5.04 -11.21
N GLY A 70 -8.23 -5.50 -12.05
CA GLY A 70 -9.61 -5.07 -12.05
C GLY A 70 -10.43 -5.55 -10.86
N SER A 71 -11.57 -4.89 -10.68
CA SER A 71 -12.52 -5.03 -9.57
C SER A 71 -13.19 -6.39 -9.45
N GLN A 72 -13.09 -7.26 -10.47
CA GLN A 72 -13.61 -8.63 -10.41
C GLN A 72 -12.77 -9.55 -9.49
N SER A 73 -11.53 -9.16 -9.19
CA SER A 73 -10.70 -9.86 -8.22
C SER A 73 -10.97 -9.33 -6.81
N VAL A 74 -11.31 -10.20 -5.87
CA VAL A 74 -11.44 -9.82 -4.46
C VAL A 74 -10.07 -9.32 -3.96
N VAL A 75 -9.94 -8.00 -3.81
CA VAL A 75 -8.71 -7.39 -3.31
C VAL A 75 -8.55 -7.72 -1.82
N ALA A 76 -7.46 -8.41 -1.51
CA ALA A 76 -7.09 -8.69 -0.13
C ALA A 76 -6.69 -7.36 0.56
N VAL A 77 -7.42 -6.97 1.60
CA VAL A 77 -7.12 -5.74 2.34
C VAL A 77 -6.09 -6.08 3.41
N PRO A 78 -4.87 -5.50 3.37
CA PRO A 78 -3.77 -5.98 4.20
C PRO A 78 -3.85 -5.48 5.65
N VAL A 79 -4.51 -4.36 5.92
CA VAL A 79 -4.63 -3.77 7.25
C VAL A 79 -6.08 -3.42 7.57
N TYR A 80 -6.42 -3.38 8.86
CA TYR A 80 -7.69 -2.84 9.33
C TYR A 80 -7.44 -1.77 10.39
N VAL A 81 -8.36 -0.81 10.47
CA VAL A 81 -8.36 0.21 11.52
C VAL A 81 -9.66 0.05 12.31
N ARG A 82 -9.53 -0.08 13.64
CA ARG A 82 -10.63 0.07 14.59
C ARG A 82 -10.59 1.48 15.14
N HIS A 83 -11.73 2.13 15.20
CA HIS A 83 -11.83 3.49 15.67
C HIS A 83 -13.05 3.65 16.58
N GLN A 84 -12.94 4.57 17.53
CA GLN A 84 -14.04 5.12 18.31
C GLN A 84 -13.78 6.60 18.46
N ILE A 85 -14.48 7.39 17.64
CA ILE A 85 -14.40 8.85 17.62
C ILE A 85 -15.76 9.39 18.05
N SER A 86 -15.76 10.29 19.02
CA SER A 86 -16.98 10.93 19.51
C SER A 86 -16.70 12.37 19.90
N PHE A 87 -17.69 13.23 19.65
CA PHE A 87 -17.67 14.65 20.00
C PHE A 87 -18.74 14.91 21.07
N ARG A 88 -18.45 15.80 22.00
CA ARG A 88 -19.34 16.21 23.10
C ARG A 88 -19.62 17.69 22.99
N GLU A 89 -20.85 18.09 23.24
CA GLU A 89 -21.32 19.49 23.16
C GLU A 89 -20.57 20.43 24.12
N ALA A 90 -20.05 19.89 25.24
CA ALA A 90 -19.28 20.64 26.23
C ALA A 90 -17.83 20.98 25.80
N GLY A 91 -17.53 21.02 24.49
CA GLY A 91 -16.20 21.40 23.98
C GLY A 91 -15.13 20.31 24.14
N GLY A 92 -15.51 19.03 24.12
CA GLY A 92 -14.59 17.91 24.28
C GLY A 92 -14.89 16.76 23.35
N GLY A 93 -13.92 15.88 23.15
CA GLY A 93 -14.07 14.68 22.32
C GLY A 93 -13.18 13.54 22.79
N ARG A 94 -13.47 12.34 22.30
CA ARG A 94 -12.65 11.16 22.53
C ARG A 94 -12.20 10.59 21.19
N LEU A 95 -10.93 10.21 21.11
CA LEU A 95 -10.32 9.61 19.94
C LEU A 95 -9.56 8.36 20.39
N ASP A 96 -10.07 7.19 19.99
CA ASP A 96 -9.40 5.91 20.16
C ASP A 96 -9.23 5.26 18.78
N ILE A 97 -8.00 5.02 18.36
CA ILE A 97 -7.66 4.38 17.09
C ILE A 97 -6.76 3.18 17.39
N SER A 98 -6.97 2.07 16.68
CA SER A 98 -6.08 0.91 16.71
C SER A 98 -5.92 0.36 15.30
N ILE A 99 -4.70 0.00 14.92
CA ILE A 99 -4.39 -0.56 13.60
C ILE A 99 -3.86 -1.98 13.76
N GLY A 100 -4.21 -2.86 12.82
CA GLY A 100 -3.73 -4.23 12.84
C GLY A 100 -3.62 -4.86 11.45
N PRO A 101 -2.84 -5.93 11.31
CA PRO A 101 -2.77 -6.70 10.07
C PRO A 101 -4.07 -7.47 9.86
N LYS A 102 -4.52 -7.60 8.61
CA LYS A 102 -5.71 -8.37 8.21
C LYS A 102 -5.33 -9.51 7.26
N GLN A 103 -4.99 -9.22 6.01
CA GLN A 103 -4.62 -10.22 4.99
C GLN A 103 -3.19 -9.98 4.49
N THR A 104 -2.20 -10.10 5.39
CA THR A 104 -0.79 -9.87 5.06
C THR A 104 -0.01 -11.13 4.70
N MET A 105 -0.66 -12.30 4.71
CA MET A 105 0.00 -13.61 4.51
C MET A 105 1.18 -13.83 5.47
N GLY A 106 1.05 -13.34 6.71
CA GLY A 106 2.09 -13.43 7.74
C GLY A 106 3.27 -12.48 7.54
N LYS A 107 3.22 -11.58 6.55
CA LYS A 107 4.25 -10.55 6.35
C LYS A 107 4.04 -9.37 7.28
N THR A 108 5.16 -8.73 7.67
CA THR A 108 5.17 -7.52 8.49
C THR A 108 4.63 -6.35 7.71
N VAL A 109 3.96 -5.44 8.41
CA VAL A 109 3.54 -4.15 7.86
C VAL A 109 4.48 -3.10 8.45
N ASP A 110 5.21 -2.42 7.58
CA ASP A 110 6.27 -1.48 7.89
C ASP A 110 5.87 -0.06 7.47
N GLU A 111 6.61 0.94 7.95
CA GLU A 111 6.42 2.36 7.59
C GLU A 111 4.97 2.83 7.76
N VAL A 112 4.30 2.36 8.82
CA VAL A 112 2.89 2.64 9.05
C VAL A 112 2.70 4.05 9.60
N ILE A 113 1.92 4.86 8.89
CA ILE A 113 1.55 6.22 9.27
C ILE A 113 0.05 6.38 9.10
N LEU A 114 -0.63 6.96 10.09
CA LEU A 114 -2.04 7.35 9.99
C LEU A 114 -2.14 8.87 9.97
N GLU A 115 -2.93 9.39 9.04
CA GLU A 115 -3.27 10.81 8.97
C GLU A 115 -4.77 10.96 9.23
N VAL A 116 -5.11 11.82 10.18
CA VAL A 116 -6.48 12.05 10.62
C VAL A 116 -6.77 13.55 10.57
N PRO A 117 -7.50 14.04 9.55
CA PRO A 117 -7.89 15.44 9.45
C PRO A 117 -9.01 15.72 10.44
N LEU A 118 -8.69 16.26 11.61
CA LEU A 118 -9.68 16.56 12.65
C LEU A 118 -10.59 17.72 12.24
N CYS A 119 -11.72 17.84 12.94
CA CYS A 119 -12.67 18.92 12.70
C CYS A 119 -12.04 20.30 12.94
N LYS A 120 -12.55 21.32 12.24
CA LYS A 120 -12.06 22.71 12.33
C LYS A 120 -12.10 23.28 13.76
N THR A 121 -13.02 22.78 14.58
CA THR A 121 -13.20 23.17 15.98
C THR A 121 -12.19 22.53 16.93
N ALA A 122 -11.36 21.58 16.48
CA ALA A 122 -10.33 20.96 17.31
C ALA A 122 -9.23 21.96 17.64
N LEU A 123 -8.98 22.17 18.94
CA LEU A 123 -7.98 23.12 19.44
C LEU A 123 -6.68 22.41 19.79
N ASN A 124 -6.76 21.27 20.47
CA ASN A 124 -5.62 20.43 20.81
C ASN A 124 -6.06 18.96 20.98
N VAL A 125 -5.07 18.09 21.15
CA VAL A 125 -5.28 16.69 21.49
C VAL A 125 -4.37 16.29 22.65
N THR A 126 -4.86 15.40 23.51
CA THR A 126 -4.09 14.79 24.59
C THR A 126 -4.20 13.28 24.42
N LEU A 127 -3.24 12.71 23.69
CA LEU A 127 -3.27 11.31 23.28
C LEU A 127 -2.07 10.56 23.84
N THR A 128 -2.27 9.27 24.12
CA THR A 128 -1.23 8.32 24.48
C THR A 128 -1.15 7.26 23.39
N ALA A 129 0.03 7.14 22.78
CA ALA A 129 0.33 6.10 21.81
C ALA A 129 0.93 4.89 22.53
N SER A 130 0.42 3.69 22.29
CA SER A 130 1.04 2.46 22.79
C SER A 130 2.34 2.12 22.04
N GLN A 131 2.51 2.69 20.85
CA GLN A 131 3.64 2.51 19.96
C GLN A 131 3.75 3.72 19.03
N GLY A 132 5.00 4.09 18.71
CA GLY A 132 5.27 5.17 17.78
C GLY A 132 5.12 6.56 18.40
N LYS A 133 5.05 7.58 17.54
CA LYS A 133 4.92 8.98 17.95
C LYS A 133 3.76 9.63 17.21
N HIS A 134 3.14 10.63 17.82
CA HIS A 134 2.08 11.39 17.17
C HIS A 134 2.37 12.89 17.28
N SER A 135 1.84 13.65 16.32
CA SER A 135 1.88 15.11 16.30
C SER A 135 0.54 15.64 15.82
N PHE A 136 0.13 16.77 16.37
CA PHE A 136 -1.08 17.47 15.95
C PHE A 136 -0.71 18.89 15.58
N ASP A 137 -1.05 19.28 14.35
CA ASP A 137 -0.91 20.66 13.89
C ASP A 137 -2.24 21.41 14.10
N PRO A 138 -2.29 22.40 15.01
CA PRO A 138 -3.51 23.17 15.26
C PRO A 138 -3.89 24.11 14.11
N VAL A 139 -3.01 24.36 13.13
CA VAL A 139 -3.30 25.18 11.95
C VAL A 139 -3.98 24.35 10.87
N SER A 140 -3.34 23.28 10.38
CA SER A 140 -3.94 22.38 9.39
C SER A 140 -5.01 21.45 9.95
N LYS A 141 -5.12 21.35 11.29
CA LYS A 141 -5.99 20.42 12.02
C LYS A 141 -5.69 18.95 11.73
N ASN A 142 -4.48 18.64 11.29
CA ASN A 142 -4.08 17.28 10.96
C ASN A 142 -3.39 16.61 12.15
N LEU A 143 -3.85 15.41 12.50
CA LEU A 143 -3.20 14.51 13.45
C LEU A 143 -2.44 13.46 12.65
N ILE A 144 -1.12 13.37 12.88
CA ILE A 144 -0.26 12.36 12.28
C ILE A 144 0.16 11.39 13.38
N TRP A 145 0.05 10.09 13.12
CA TRP A 145 0.56 9.03 13.99
C TRP A 145 1.51 8.12 13.22
N GLU A 146 2.80 8.23 13.53
CA GLU A 146 3.87 7.42 13.00
C GLU A 146 4.03 6.16 13.87
N VAL A 147 3.41 5.06 13.42
CA VAL A 147 3.40 3.78 14.15
C VAL A 147 4.71 3.03 13.96
N GLY A 148 5.29 3.10 12.76
CA GLY A 148 6.46 2.30 12.36
C GLY A 148 6.07 0.89 11.93
N ARG A 149 6.74 -0.13 12.47
CA ARG A 149 6.49 -1.55 12.15
C ARG A 149 5.42 -2.15 13.07
N ILE A 150 4.40 -2.80 12.51
CA ILE A 150 3.42 -3.54 13.31
C ILE A 150 3.98 -4.93 13.66
N GLU A 151 4.25 -5.16 14.94
CA GLU A 151 4.71 -6.45 15.46
C GLU A 151 3.54 -7.40 15.75
N PRO A 152 3.70 -8.72 15.55
CA PRO A 152 2.71 -9.70 15.99
C PRO A 152 2.56 -9.69 17.53
N GLY A 153 1.33 -9.70 18.04
CA GLY A 153 1.03 -9.94 19.46
C GLY A 153 0.46 -8.72 20.22
N ARG A 154 0.86 -7.49 19.90
CA ARG A 154 0.26 -6.28 20.48
C ARG A 154 -0.13 -5.27 19.40
N LEU A 155 -1.42 -5.01 19.29
CA LEU A 155 -1.93 -4.04 18.32
C LEU A 155 -1.56 -2.60 18.74
N PRO A 156 -0.92 -1.83 17.85
CA PRO A 156 -0.71 -0.41 18.08
C PRO A 156 -2.04 0.31 18.27
N ASN A 157 -2.09 1.20 19.25
CA ASN A 157 -3.24 2.06 19.48
C ASN A 157 -2.82 3.48 19.90
N LEU A 158 -3.69 4.42 19.59
CA LEU A 158 -3.59 5.83 19.96
C LEU A 158 -4.91 6.23 20.60
N ARG A 159 -4.87 6.66 21.87
CA ARG A 159 -6.08 6.87 22.68
C ARG A 159 -6.01 8.15 23.49
N GLY A 160 -7.13 8.82 23.66
CA GLY A 160 -7.22 9.98 24.55
C GLY A 160 -8.34 10.93 24.21
N SER A 161 -8.14 12.21 24.58
CA SER A 161 -9.14 13.27 24.44
C SER A 161 -8.73 14.33 23.43
N MET A 162 -9.72 14.99 22.86
CA MET A 162 -9.57 16.17 22.01
C MET A 162 -10.28 17.33 22.68
N ALA A 163 -9.67 18.51 22.75
CA ALA A 163 -10.39 19.72 23.13
C ALA A 163 -10.98 20.37 21.89
N LEU A 164 -12.25 20.73 21.98
CA LEU A 164 -12.98 21.42 20.93
C LEU A 164 -13.35 22.82 21.40
N GLN A 165 -13.57 23.74 20.47
CA GLN A 165 -14.11 25.04 20.79
C GLN A 165 -15.47 24.92 21.50
N ALA A 166 -15.57 25.47 22.71
CA ALA A 166 -16.79 25.44 23.49
C ALA A 166 -17.93 26.18 22.78
N GLY A 167 -19.15 25.63 22.85
CA GLY A 167 -20.35 26.17 22.21
C GLY A 167 -20.42 25.97 20.69
N ALA A 168 -19.40 25.35 20.07
CA ALA A 168 -19.49 24.94 18.68
C ALA A 168 -20.34 23.66 18.56
N PRO A 169 -21.16 23.54 17.50
CA PRO A 169 -21.90 22.31 17.26
C PRO A 169 -20.95 21.14 17.01
N PRO A 170 -21.34 19.90 17.36
CA PRO A 170 -20.57 18.73 16.99
C PRO A 170 -20.48 18.62 15.46
N PRO A 171 -19.35 18.12 14.92
CA PRO A 171 -19.21 17.89 13.48
C PRO A 171 -20.26 16.91 12.95
N ASP A 172 -20.72 17.13 11.71
CA ASP A 172 -21.74 16.28 11.07
C ASP A 172 -21.24 14.84 10.79
N ALA A 173 -19.92 14.64 10.72
CA ALA A 173 -19.32 13.35 10.44
C ALA A 173 -17.94 13.20 11.10
N ASN A 174 -17.55 11.96 11.36
CA ASN A 174 -16.20 11.62 11.79
C ASN A 174 -15.19 11.75 10.64
N PRO A 175 -13.91 12.02 10.95
CA PRO A 175 -12.88 12.21 9.92
C PRO A 175 -12.48 10.90 9.23
N THR A 176 -12.20 10.97 7.93
CA THR A 176 -11.64 9.82 7.21
C THR A 176 -10.17 9.66 7.56
N ILE A 177 -9.76 8.47 7.95
CA ILE A 177 -8.36 8.15 8.28
C ILE A 177 -7.64 7.71 7.00
N THR A 178 -6.57 8.40 6.63
CA THR A 178 -5.66 7.95 5.57
C THR A 178 -4.55 7.11 6.20
N VAL A 179 -4.21 5.98 5.57
CA VAL A 179 -3.18 5.06 6.08
C VAL A 179 -2.09 4.86 5.04
N HIS A 180 -0.85 5.11 5.42
CA HIS A 180 0.34 4.77 4.64
C HIS A 180 1.00 3.53 5.24
N PHE A 181 1.52 2.65 4.39
CA PHE A 181 2.27 1.47 4.81
C PHE A 181 3.05 0.88 3.63
N THR A 182 4.07 0.08 3.97
CA THR A 182 4.82 -0.77 3.05
C THR A 182 4.78 -2.21 3.56
N ILE A 183 4.66 -3.19 2.66
CA ILE A 183 4.77 -4.62 2.97
C ILE A 183 5.79 -5.23 2.03
N ASN A 184 6.84 -5.82 2.61
CA ASN A 184 7.92 -6.45 1.87
C ASN A 184 8.40 -7.72 2.60
N PRO A 185 8.43 -8.90 1.95
CA PRO A 185 8.03 -9.17 0.56
C PRO A 185 6.55 -9.58 0.44
N LEU A 186 5.73 -8.81 -0.31
CA LEU A 186 4.36 -9.19 -0.67
C LEU A 186 3.87 -8.46 -1.93
N ALA A 187 3.20 -9.21 -2.83
CA ALA A 187 2.29 -8.64 -3.83
C ALA A 187 0.86 -8.93 -3.38
N VAL A 188 0.13 -7.90 -2.91
CA VAL A 188 -1.22 -8.08 -2.36
C VAL A 188 -2.25 -8.59 -3.37
N SER A 189 -1.95 -8.45 -4.66
CA SER A 189 -2.72 -9.05 -5.75
C SER A 189 -2.59 -10.56 -5.87
N GLY A 190 -1.63 -11.17 -5.18
CA GLY A 190 -1.26 -12.56 -5.36
C GLY A 190 -0.46 -12.84 -6.63
N LEU A 191 -0.08 -11.80 -7.39
CA LEU A 191 0.75 -11.96 -8.59
C LEU A 191 2.06 -12.67 -8.24
N LYS A 192 2.40 -13.69 -9.03
CA LYS A 192 3.62 -14.46 -8.84
C LYS A 192 4.33 -14.71 -10.16
N VAL A 193 5.61 -14.34 -10.23
CA VAL A 193 6.52 -14.75 -11.30
C VAL A 193 6.68 -16.28 -11.25
N ASN A 194 6.47 -16.92 -12.40
CA ASN A 194 6.68 -18.34 -12.59
C ASN A 194 8.16 -18.62 -12.93
N ARG A 195 8.63 -18.07 -14.05
CA ARG A 195 9.99 -18.31 -14.53
C ARG A 195 10.53 -17.13 -15.32
N LEU A 196 11.85 -16.92 -15.22
CA LEU A 196 12.64 -16.05 -16.06
C LEU A 196 13.73 -16.88 -16.76
N ASP A 197 13.67 -16.94 -18.08
CA ASP A 197 14.66 -17.62 -18.92
C ASP A 197 15.48 -16.64 -19.73
N MET A 198 16.71 -17.03 -20.03
CA MET A 198 17.64 -16.27 -20.86
C MET A 198 18.09 -17.15 -22.02
N TYR A 199 18.06 -16.57 -23.22
CA TYR A 199 18.52 -17.15 -24.47
C TYR A 199 19.56 -16.23 -25.13
N GLY A 200 20.24 -16.72 -26.17
CA GLY A 200 21.28 -15.96 -26.89
C GLY A 200 22.65 -15.97 -26.20
N GLU A 201 22.68 -16.12 -24.87
CA GLU A 201 23.90 -16.14 -24.07
C GLU A 201 24.07 -17.46 -23.30
N LYS A 202 25.30 -17.97 -23.18
CA LYS A 202 25.60 -19.28 -22.57
C LYS A 202 25.89 -19.23 -21.06
N TYR A 203 26.21 -18.07 -20.52
CA TYR A 203 26.51 -17.93 -19.09
C TYR A 203 25.23 -18.04 -18.25
N LYS A 204 25.39 -18.32 -16.95
CA LYS A 204 24.27 -18.48 -16.02
C LYS A 204 24.21 -17.27 -15.07
N PRO A 205 23.36 -16.26 -15.34
CA PRO A 205 23.24 -15.11 -14.45
C PRO A 205 22.47 -15.45 -13.19
N PHE A 206 22.68 -14.65 -12.15
CA PHE A 206 21.77 -14.60 -11.01
C PHE A 206 20.43 -13.97 -11.45
N LYS A 207 19.32 -14.56 -11.00
CA LYS A 207 17.96 -14.09 -11.29
C LYS A 207 17.21 -13.96 -9.97
N GLY A 208 16.74 -12.76 -9.67
CA GLY A 208 16.00 -12.45 -8.44
C GLY A 208 14.71 -11.72 -8.75
N VAL A 209 13.70 -11.91 -7.90
CA VAL A 209 12.45 -11.15 -7.91
C VAL A 209 12.15 -10.69 -6.49
N LYS A 210 11.67 -9.45 -6.36
CA LYS A 210 11.21 -8.87 -5.10
C LYS A 210 9.82 -8.30 -5.30
N TYR A 211 8.94 -8.56 -4.35
CA TYR A 211 7.57 -8.04 -4.35
C TYR A 211 7.42 -7.04 -3.22
N VAL A 212 6.90 -5.85 -3.53
CA VAL A 212 6.63 -4.82 -2.52
C VAL A 212 5.23 -4.29 -2.77
N THR A 213 4.43 -4.23 -1.71
CA THR A 213 3.14 -3.54 -1.72
C THR A 213 3.31 -2.25 -0.95
N LYS A 214 2.84 -1.13 -1.52
CA LYS A 214 2.75 0.16 -0.84
C LYS A 214 1.31 0.64 -0.85
N ALA A 215 0.90 1.34 0.19
CA ALA A 215 -0.37 2.04 0.19
C ALA A 215 -0.37 3.13 -0.89
N GLY A 216 -1.37 3.10 -1.76
CA GLY A 216 -1.75 4.25 -2.58
C GLY A 216 -2.67 5.16 -1.77
N ARG A 217 -3.84 5.49 -2.32
CA ARG A 217 -4.90 6.16 -1.56
C ARG A 217 -5.69 5.16 -0.71
N PHE A 218 -5.15 4.79 0.45
CA PHE A 218 -5.82 3.89 1.39
C PHE A 218 -6.55 4.69 2.47
N GLN A 219 -7.89 4.63 2.48
CA GLN A 219 -8.73 5.43 3.38
C GLN A 219 -9.75 4.57 4.13
N VAL A 220 -9.89 4.82 5.43
CA VAL A 220 -10.89 4.20 6.30
C VAL A 220 -11.87 5.28 6.76
N ARG A 221 -13.14 5.15 6.36
CA ARG A 221 -14.24 5.99 6.84
C ARG A 221 -14.60 5.56 8.27
N THR A 222 -14.85 6.54 9.14
CA THR A 222 -15.07 6.35 10.58
C THR A 222 -16.44 6.76 11.06
#